data_AF-A0A2R6RI37-F1
#
_entry.id   AF-A0A2R6RI37-F1
#
_cell.length_a   1.000
_cell.length_b   1.000
_cell.length_c   1.000
_cell.angle_alpha   90.00
_cell.angle_beta   90.00
_cell.angle_gamma   90.00
#
_symmetry.space_group_name_H-M   'P 1'
#
loop_
_entity.id
_entity.type
_entity.pdbx_description
1 polymer ?
#
loop_
_entity_poly.entity_id
_entity_poly.type
_entity_poly.pdbx_seq_one_letter_code
_entity_poly.pdbx_strand_id
1 'polypeptide(L)'
;MSHPNTQLQSSTIDILQSLVARGDVDLAALLSAESIVVDKLYSCIHLGSLDLQNKLLHLLHSIISAFRARTDTSNNGQQKLDDQRGTESTVNINSLLVQTLVDGLSVSSNRPILQHWLDFILTTIPQFHEILQPAIGPLNDCVCRLLQSGLEEITQASSQSSTAGDISVIATDADFLMLLNALERLVLLSLSQLPDTTQVDDDVLSEKPTTEGTSILGYVSNVFSTEPTSGLTEEQMPVSSVFI
;
A
#
# COMPACT_ATOMS: atom_id res chain seq x y z
N MET A 1 -2.08 4.36 -36.50
CA MET A 1 -1.13 5.39 -37.01
C MET A 1 -0.98 6.54 -35.99
N SER A 2 -0.50 6.27 -34.77
CA SER A 2 -0.28 7.26 -33.69
C SER A 2 1.18 7.31 -33.18
N HIS A 3 2.07 6.48 -33.74
CA HIS A 3 3.43 6.26 -33.26
C HIS A 3 4.34 7.50 -33.09
N PRO A 4 4.36 8.51 -33.98
CA PRO A 4 5.28 9.64 -33.79
C PRO A 4 4.89 10.52 -32.61
N ASN A 5 3.58 10.63 -32.32
CA ASN A 5 3.10 11.41 -31.18
C ASN A 5 3.43 10.68 -29.86
N THR A 6 3.27 9.35 -29.80
CA THR A 6 3.66 8.54 -28.66
C THR A 6 5.18 8.58 -28.41
N GLN A 7 5.99 8.51 -29.46
CA GLN A 7 7.45 8.62 -29.34
C GLN A 7 7.86 10.00 -28.84
N LEU A 8 7.28 11.08 -29.38
CA LEU A 8 7.55 12.43 -28.90
C LEU A 8 7.18 12.59 -27.42
N GLN A 9 5.98 12.14 -27.03
CA GLN A 9 5.53 12.18 -25.64
C GLN A 9 6.46 11.38 -24.72
N SER A 10 6.89 10.18 -25.15
CA SER A 10 7.88 9.39 -24.41
C SER A 10 9.18 10.15 -24.23
N SER A 11 9.76 10.71 -25.30
CA SER A 11 11.00 11.47 -25.23
C SER A 11 10.85 12.70 -24.33
N THR A 12 9.71 13.39 -24.37
CA THR A 12 9.43 14.51 -23.46
C THR A 12 9.39 14.06 -22.01
N ILE A 13 8.74 12.93 -21.70
CA ILE A 13 8.71 12.38 -20.35
C ILE A 13 10.12 12.02 -19.86
N ASP A 14 10.95 11.41 -20.71
CA ASP A 14 12.32 11.03 -20.37
C ASP A 14 13.20 12.26 -20.09
N ILE A 15 13.04 13.34 -20.88
CA ILE A 15 13.71 14.62 -20.64
C ILE A 15 13.24 15.26 -19.32
N LEU A 16 11.93 15.29 -19.07
CA LEU A 16 11.37 15.82 -17.82
C LEU A 16 11.89 15.05 -16.61
N GLN A 17 11.92 13.71 -16.69
CA GLN A 17 12.45 12.87 -15.62
C GLN A 17 13.93 13.18 -15.35
N SER A 18 14.74 13.40 -16.40
CA SER A 18 16.15 13.80 -16.26
C SER A 18 16.30 15.18 -15.60
N LEU A 19 15.48 16.15 -15.98
CA LEU A 19 15.50 17.50 -15.39
C LEU A 19 15.10 17.48 -13.91
N VAL A 20 14.06 16.72 -13.56
CA VAL A 20 13.61 16.55 -12.17
C VAL A 20 14.69 15.86 -11.34
N ALA A 21 15.29 14.78 -11.84
CA ALA A 21 16.35 14.04 -11.15
C ALA A 21 17.62 14.89 -10.90
N ARG A 22 17.91 15.84 -11.79
CA ARG A 22 19.02 16.81 -11.61
C ARG A 22 18.71 17.93 -10.63
N GLY A 23 17.44 18.13 -10.29
CA GLY A 23 17.00 19.25 -9.46
C GLY A 23 17.00 20.60 -10.19
N ASP A 24 17.02 20.60 -11.52
CA ASP A 24 17.07 21.83 -12.35
C ASP A 24 15.70 22.52 -12.50
N VAL A 25 14.64 21.93 -11.95
CA VAL A 25 13.26 22.43 -11.98
C VAL A 25 12.98 23.19 -10.69
N ASP A 26 12.23 24.29 -10.64
CA ASP A 26 11.89 24.97 -9.37
C ASP A 26 10.66 24.35 -8.67
N LEU A 27 10.34 24.78 -7.45
CA LEU A 27 9.23 24.19 -6.67
C LEU A 27 7.86 24.44 -7.35
N ALA A 28 7.68 25.63 -7.93
CA ALA A 28 6.45 25.99 -8.63
C ALA A 28 6.23 25.11 -9.88
N ALA A 29 7.28 24.86 -10.68
CA ALA A 29 7.17 23.97 -11.82
C ALA A 29 7.00 22.51 -11.41
N LEU A 30 7.54 22.05 -10.27
CA LEU A 30 7.27 20.70 -9.74
C LEU A 30 5.79 20.49 -9.41
N LEU A 31 5.17 21.44 -8.69
CA LEU A 31 3.74 21.38 -8.38
C LEU A 31 2.86 21.43 -9.64
N SER A 32 3.22 22.28 -10.60
CA SER A 32 2.51 22.31 -11.89
C SER A 32 2.70 21.01 -12.67
N ALA A 33 3.91 20.44 -12.66
CA ALA A 33 4.21 19.21 -13.36
C ALA A 33 3.46 18.02 -12.75
N GLU A 34 3.34 17.96 -11.42
CA GLU A 34 2.54 16.95 -10.72
C GLU A 34 1.10 16.96 -11.23
N SER A 35 0.42 18.12 -11.20
CA SER A 35 -0.95 18.25 -11.66
C SER A 35 -1.13 17.80 -13.11
N ILE A 36 -0.25 18.26 -14.01
CA ILE A 36 -0.29 17.90 -15.44
C ILE A 36 -0.03 16.40 -15.65
N VAL A 37 0.90 15.81 -14.89
CA VAL A 37 1.21 14.39 -14.99
C VAL A 37 0.02 13.55 -14.52
N VAL A 38 -0.67 13.95 -13.44
CA VAL A 38 -1.88 13.28 -12.97
C VAL A 38 -3.00 13.35 -14.01
N ASP A 39 -3.28 14.54 -14.57
CA ASP A 39 -4.28 14.72 -15.63
C ASP A 39 -3.98 13.86 -16.87
N LYS A 40 -2.70 13.83 -17.26
CA LYS A 40 -2.24 13.04 -18.40
C LYS A 40 -2.33 11.55 -18.12
N LEU A 41 -1.97 11.11 -16.92
CA LEU A 41 -2.02 9.73 -16.49
C LEU A 41 -3.47 9.21 -16.47
N TYR A 42 -4.40 10.00 -15.92
CA TYR A 42 -5.84 9.75 -15.99
C TYR A 42 -6.31 9.54 -17.43
N SER A 43 -5.95 10.47 -18.33
CA SER A 43 -6.28 10.35 -19.75
C SER A 43 -5.67 9.09 -20.39
N CYS A 44 -4.42 8.74 -20.05
CA CYS A 44 -3.72 7.57 -20.59
C CYS A 44 -4.32 6.23 -20.12
N ILE A 45 -4.94 6.19 -18.94
CA ILE A 45 -5.73 5.03 -18.47
C ILE A 45 -6.92 4.82 -19.41
N HIS A 46 -7.73 5.85 -19.62
CA HIS A 46 -8.95 5.73 -20.44
C HIS A 46 -8.68 5.58 -21.94
N LEU A 47 -7.51 6.02 -22.41
CA LEU A 47 -7.06 5.83 -23.79
C LEU A 47 -6.25 4.54 -24.01
N GLY A 48 -6.03 3.72 -22.97
CA GLY A 48 -5.31 2.44 -23.07
C GLY A 48 -3.83 2.56 -23.47
N SER A 49 -3.18 3.68 -23.18
CA SER A 49 -1.79 3.95 -23.58
C SER A 49 -0.78 3.44 -22.54
N LEU A 50 -0.62 2.11 -22.45
CA LEU A 50 0.12 1.43 -21.37
C LEU A 50 1.59 1.88 -21.23
N ASP A 51 2.29 2.06 -22.34
CA ASP A 51 3.70 2.48 -22.33
C ASP A 51 3.89 3.86 -21.69
N LEU A 52 2.96 4.79 -21.96
CA LEU A 52 2.98 6.11 -21.38
C LEU A 52 2.61 6.08 -19.89
N GLN A 53 1.64 5.24 -19.50
CA GLN A 53 1.28 5.11 -18.08
C GLN A 53 2.50 4.73 -17.24
N ASN A 54 3.28 3.73 -17.67
CA ASN A 54 4.48 3.31 -16.93
C ASN A 54 5.52 4.44 -16.78
N LYS A 55 5.80 5.16 -17.87
CA LYS A 55 6.72 6.31 -17.83
C LYS A 55 6.20 7.45 -16.95
N LEU A 56 4.90 7.73 -16.99
CA LEU A 56 4.25 8.75 -16.18
C LEU A 56 4.25 8.39 -14.69
N LEU A 57 4.07 7.11 -14.33
CA LEU A 57 4.19 6.64 -12.94
C LEU A 57 5.61 6.90 -12.39
N HIS A 58 6.64 6.57 -13.15
CA HIS A 58 8.03 6.84 -12.76
C HIS A 58 8.32 8.35 -12.66
N LEU A 59 7.83 9.15 -13.61
CA LEU A 59 7.97 10.60 -13.54
C LEU A 59 7.25 11.17 -12.32
N LEU A 60 6.02 10.73 -12.04
CA LEU A 60 5.26 11.16 -10.87
C LEU A 60 6.00 10.83 -9.58
N HIS A 61 6.51 9.60 -9.45
CA HIS A 61 7.31 9.20 -8.29
C HIS A 61 8.55 10.10 -8.13
N SER A 62 9.25 10.40 -9.23
CA SER A 62 10.41 11.29 -9.23
C SER A 62 10.05 12.73 -8.84
N ILE A 63 8.91 13.26 -9.30
CA ILE A 63 8.42 14.59 -8.94
C ILE A 63 8.13 14.68 -7.45
N ILE A 64 7.38 13.71 -6.91
CA ILE A 64 7.00 13.71 -5.50
C ILE A 64 8.25 13.52 -4.61
N SER A 65 9.21 12.70 -5.03
CA SER A 65 10.50 12.54 -4.35
C SER A 65 11.32 13.83 -4.33
N ALA A 66 11.40 14.52 -5.47
CA ALA A 66 12.11 15.80 -5.58
C ALA A 66 11.43 16.89 -4.74
N PHE A 67 10.11 16.88 -4.65
CA PHE A 67 9.34 17.79 -3.80
C PHE A 67 9.74 17.63 -2.32
N ARG A 68 9.72 16.40 -1.79
CA ARG A 68 10.07 16.14 -0.38
C ARG A 68 11.50 16.54 -0.03
N ALA A 69 12.47 16.21 -0.89
CA ALA A 69 13.88 16.56 -0.65
C ALA A 69 14.10 18.08 -0.44
N ARG A 70 13.25 18.92 -1.07
CA ARG A 70 13.32 20.37 -0.96
C ARG A 70 12.64 20.90 0.28
N THR A 71 11.49 20.33 0.64
CA THR A 71 10.77 20.69 1.86
C THR A 71 11.60 20.36 3.11
N ASP A 72 12.28 19.22 3.13
CA ASP A 72 13.15 18.81 4.25
C ASP A 72 14.37 19.73 4.40
N THR A 73 14.95 20.20 3.29
CA THR A 73 16.11 21.12 3.30
C THR A 73 15.73 22.50 3.85
N SER A 74 14.53 22.98 3.56
CA SER A 74 14.06 24.28 4.05
C SER A 74 13.81 24.27 5.57
N ASN A 75 13.31 23.17 6.12
CA ASN A 75 13.02 23.04 7.55
C ASN A 75 14.28 22.97 8.43
N ASN A 76 15.38 22.40 7.94
CA ASN A 76 16.63 22.32 8.69
C ASN A 76 17.47 23.62 8.68
N GLY A 77 17.17 24.58 7.81
CA GLY A 77 17.91 25.86 7.69
C GLY A 77 17.36 27.01 8.56
N GLN A 78 16.17 26.86 9.14
CA GLN A 78 15.45 27.91 9.89
C GLN A 78 15.02 27.44 11.28
N GLN A 79 15.92 26.86 12.07
CA GLN A 79 15.74 26.77 13.53
C GLN A 79 16.47 27.91 14.24
N LYS A 80 16.02 29.15 14.02
CA LYS A 80 16.00 30.19 15.06
C LYS A 80 15.17 31.39 14.60
N LEU A 81 14.14 31.66 15.40
CA LEU A 81 13.26 32.84 15.49
C LEU A 81 11.88 32.70 14.83
N ASP A 82 10.91 32.90 15.72
CA ASP A 82 9.48 33.13 15.57
C ASP A 82 8.53 31.94 15.36
N ASP A 83 8.08 31.48 16.53
CA ASP A 83 6.70 31.12 16.87
C ASP A 83 5.64 31.97 16.13
N GLN A 84 4.50 31.34 15.82
CA GLN A 84 3.28 31.91 15.25
C GLN A 84 3.25 32.21 13.74
N ARG A 85 3.18 31.15 12.93
CA ARG A 85 2.14 31.03 11.89
C ARG A 85 1.99 29.59 11.46
N GLY A 86 0.98 28.92 12.01
CA GLY A 86 0.37 27.75 11.39
C GLY A 86 -0.15 28.16 10.02
N THR A 87 0.71 28.05 9.01
CA THR A 87 0.28 27.93 7.63
C THR A 87 0.35 26.45 7.37
N GLU A 88 -0.69 25.75 7.84
CA GLU A 88 -1.06 24.45 7.28
C GLU A 88 -1.12 24.67 5.78
N SER A 89 -0.01 24.37 5.11
CA SER A 89 0.03 24.30 3.66
C SER A 89 -0.77 23.05 3.38
N THR A 90 -2.09 23.21 3.32
CA THR A 90 -3.02 22.18 2.90
C THR A 90 -2.59 21.80 1.50
N VAL A 91 -1.69 20.83 1.40
CA VAL A 91 -1.42 20.09 0.17
C VAL A 91 -2.72 19.33 -0.07
N ASN A 92 -3.69 20.05 -0.63
CA ASN A 92 -4.94 19.47 -1.06
C ASN A 92 -4.56 18.46 -2.12
N ILE A 93 -4.61 17.20 -1.71
CA ILE A 93 -4.42 16.06 -2.58
C ILE A 93 -5.37 16.27 -3.74
N ASN A 94 -4.83 16.25 -4.95
CA ASN A 94 -5.67 16.31 -6.12
C ASN A 94 -6.62 15.11 -6.03
N SER A 95 -7.92 15.35 -5.80
CA SER A 95 -8.95 14.29 -5.77
C SER A 95 -8.87 13.39 -7.01
N LEU A 96 -8.37 13.95 -8.12
CA LEU A 96 -8.08 13.22 -9.33
C LEU A 96 -6.96 12.18 -9.17
N LEU A 97 -5.94 12.42 -8.34
CA LEU A 97 -4.89 11.43 -8.09
C LEU A 97 -5.45 10.18 -7.44
N VAL A 98 -6.29 10.32 -6.41
CA VAL A 98 -6.95 9.17 -5.76
C VAL A 98 -7.78 8.40 -6.77
N GLN A 99 -8.61 9.11 -7.54
CA GLN A 99 -9.41 8.51 -8.60
C GLN A 99 -8.54 7.81 -9.66
N THR A 100 -7.43 8.43 -10.06
CA THR A 100 -6.47 7.92 -11.05
C THR A 100 -5.82 6.63 -10.57
N LEU A 101 -5.47 6.53 -9.28
CA LEU A 101 -4.90 5.30 -8.71
C LEU A 101 -5.95 4.18 -8.67
N VAL A 102 -7.18 4.48 -8.29
CA VAL A 102 -8.29 3.51 -8.29
C VAL A 102 -8.59 3.02 -9.72
N ASP A 103 -8.66 3.92 -10.69
CA ASP A 103 -8.90 3.58 -12.10
C ASP A 103 -7.71 2.82 -12.70
N GLY A 104 -6.49 3.19 -12.31
CA GLY A 104 -5.26 2.49 -12.67
C GLY A 104 -5.31 0.99 -12.35
N LEU A 105 -5.87 0.63 -11.19
CA LEU A 105 -6.07 -0.76 -10.74
C LEU A 105 -7.34 -1.42 -11.31
N SER A 106 -8.43 -0.65 -11.45
CA SER A 106 -9.75 -1.21 -11.77
C SER A 106 -9.96 -1.48 -13.25
N VAL A 107 -9.31 -0.72 -14.14
CA VAL A 107 -9.54 -0.82 -15.58
C VAL A 107 -8.85 -2.08 -16.14
N SER A 108 -9.63 -2.96 -16.79
CA SER A 108 -9.14 -4.24 -17.31
C SER A 108 -8.06 -4.11 -18.39
N SER A 109 -8.04 -3.02 -19.17
CA SER A 109 -6.97 -2.78 -20.14
C SER A 109 -5.60 -2.58 -19.50
N ASN A 110 -5.54 -2.24 -18.21
CA ASN A 110 -4.29 -1.99 -17.49
C ASN A 110 -3.68 -3.26 -16.88
N ARG A 111 -4.32 -4.43 -17.00
CA ARG A 111 -3.79 -5.71 -16.47
C ARG A 111 -2.31 -5.97 -16.81
N PRO A 112 -1.81 -5.74 -18.03
CA PRO A 112 -0.39 -5.97 -18.36
C PRO A 112 0.61 -5.11 -17.56
N ILE A 113 0.16 -4.00 -16.99
CA ILE A 113 0.98 -3.06 -16.21
C ILE A 113 0.51 -2.95 -14.75
N LEU A 114 -0.37 -3.84 -14.30
CA LEU A 114 -0.89 -3.84 -12.93
C LEU A 114 0.24 -3.89 -11.89
N GLN A 115 1.29 -4.66 -12.18
CA GLN A 115 2.48 -4.72 -11.34
C GLN A 115 3.14 -3.34 -11.16
N HIS A 116 3.24 -2.53 -12.22
CA HIS A 116 3.82 -1.18 -12.13
C HIS A 116 2.95 -0.23 -11.31
N TRP A 117 1.63 -0.36 -11.43
CA TRP A 117 0.69 0.39 -10.59
C TRP A 117 0.82 0.03 -9.12
N LEU A 118 0.86 -1.27 -8.80
CA LEU A 118 1.02 -1.73 -7.42
C LEU A 118 2.39 -1.35 -6.85
N ASP A 119 3.47 -1.48 -7.61
CA ASP A 119 4.81 -1.05 -7.19
C ASP A 119 4.84 0.46 -6.89
N PHE A 120 4.28 1.28 -7.78
CA PHE A 120 4.16 2.72 -7.55
C PHE A 120 3.37 3.01 -6.26
N ILE A 121 2.22 2.39 -6.06
CA ILE A 121 1.38 2.59 -4.86
C ILE A 121 2.15 2.21 -3.59
N LEU A 122 2.74 1.02 -3.57
CA LEU A 122 3.39 0.46 -2.39
C LEU A 122 4.72 1.14 -2.06
N THR A 123 5.36 1.80 -3.02
CA THR A 123 6.58 2.58 -2.80
C THR A 123 6.29 4.04 -2.48
N THR A 124 5.28 4.63 -3.11
CA THR A 124 5.01 6.08 -3.04
C THR A 124 4.16 6.43 -1.82
N ILE A 125 3.10 5.66 -1.51
CA ILE A 125 2.22 5.97 -0.37
C ILE A 125 2.99 6.03 0.96
N PRO A 126 3.84 5.05 1.32
CA PRO A 126 4.58 5.12 2.59
C PRO A 126 5.53 6.32 2.67
N GLN A 127 6.11 6.73 1.53
CA GLN A 127 7.06 7.84 1.47
C GLN A 127 6.39 9.20 1.63
N PHE A 128 5.12 9.32 1.22
CA PHE A 128 4.37 10.58 1.19
C PHE A 128 3.04 10.42 1.93
N HIS A 129 3.11 9.84 3.12
CA HIS A 129 1.92 9.45 3.88
C HIS A 129 0.97 10.64 4.14
N GLU A 130 1.48 11.81 4.56
CA GLU A 130 0.68 13.04 4.78
C GLU A 130 -0.22 13.41 3.59
N ILE A 131 0.27 13.16 2.37
CA ILE A 131 -0.37 13.57 1.12
C ILE A 131 -1.12 12.39 0.46
N LEU A 132 -0.87 11.14 0.83
CA LEU A 132 -1.50 9.99 0.15
C LEU A 132 -2.38 9.17 1.08
N GLN A 133 -2.48 9.54 2.35
CA GLN A 133 -3.26 8.82 3.35
C GLN A 133 -4.75 8.65 2.96
N PRO A 134 -5.44 9.68 2.43
CA PRO A 134 -6.83 9.53 1.97
C PRO A 134 -7.03 8.55 0.80
N ALA A 135 -5.97 8.18 0.09
CA ALA A 135 -6.05 7.18 -0.99
C ALA A 135 -6.14 5.74 -0.45
N ILE A 136 -5.67 5.48 0.77
CA ILE A 136 -5.49 4.11 1.28
C ILE A 136 -6.83 3.36 1.40
N GLY A 137 -7.86 4.00 1.96
CA GLY A 137 -9.20 3.39 2.08
C GLY A 137 -9.80 2.99 0.72
N PRO A 138 -9.93 3.93 -0.23
CA PRO A 138 -10.40 3.63 -1.59
C PRO A 138 -9.58 2.53 -2.30
N LEU A 139 -8.27 2.49 -2.09
CA LEU A 139 -7.39 1.47 -2.68
C LEU A 139 -7.58 0.09 -2.04
N ASN A 140 -7.73 0.01 -0.71
CA ASN A 140 -8.08 -1.23 -0.02
C ASN A 140 -9.39 -1.81 -0.56
N ASP A 141 -10.43 -0.98 -0.63
CA ASP A 141 -11.72 -1.39 -1.18
C ASP A 141 -11.61 -1.84 -2.64
N CYS A 142 -10.79 -1.14 -3.43
CA CYS A 142 -10.51 -1.50 -4.82
C CYS A 142 -9.85 -2.88 -4.95
N VAL A 143 -8.79 -3.13 -4.19
CA VAL A 143 -8.07 -4.42 -4.23
C VAL A 143 -8.97 -5.55 -3.75
N CYS A 144 -9.76 -5.33 -2.68
CA CYS A 144 -10.76 -6.29 -2.22
C CYS A 144 -11.78 -6.65 -3.31
N ARG A 145 -12.32 -5.65 -4.03
CA ARG A 145 -13.24 -5.91 -5.16
C ARG A 145 -12.57 -6.71 -6.27
N LEU A 146 -11.32 -6.39 -6.63
CA LEU A 146 -10.59 -7.12 -7.66
C LEU A 146 -10.36 -8.60 -7.28
N LEU A 147 -10.03 -8.86 -6.01
CA LEU A 147 -9.89 -10.22 -5.48
C LEU A 147 -11.24 -10.97 -5.49
N GLN A 148 -12.32 -10.32 -5.05
CA GLN A 148 -13.66 -10.91 -5.05
C GLN A 148 -14.12 -11.26 -6.47
N SER A 149 -14.00 -10.34 -7.42
CA SER A 149 -14.35 -10.59 -8.82
C SER A 149 -13.52 -11.72 -9.42
N GLY A 150 -12.22 -11.80 -9.12
CA GLY A 150 -11.39 -12.92 -9.57
C GLY A 150 -11.85 -14.27 -8.98
N LEU A 151 -12.24 -14.30 -7.69
CA LEU A 151 -12.74 -15.51 -7.05
C LEU A 151 -14.10 -15.94 -7.63
N GLU A 152 -14.97 -14.97 -7.95
CA GLU A 152 -16.24 -15.22 -8.62
C GLU A 152 -16.02 -15.82 -10.02
N GLU A 153 -15.07 -15.29 -10.80
CA GLU A 153 -14.69 -15.84 -12.12
C GLU A 153 -14.21 -17.31 -12.01
N ILE A 154 -13.33 -17.61 -11.04
CA ILE A 154 -12.82 -18.97 -10.81
C ILE A 154 -13.95 -19.91 -10.38
N THR A 155 -14.81 -19.45 -9.45
CA THR A 155 -15.94 -20.23 -8.94
C THR A 155 -16.91 -20.55 -10.08
N GLN A 156 -17.23 -19.56 -10.90
CA GLN A 156 -18.08 -19.72 -12.07
C GLN A 156 -17.46 -20.72 -13.06
N ALA A 157 -16.18 -20.57 -13.39
CA ALA A 157 -15.46 -21.47 -14.28
C ALA A 157 -15.46 -22.92 -13.77
N SER A 158 -15.33 -23.12 -12.45
CA SER A 158 -15.36 -24.45 -11.84
C SER A 158 -16.75 -25.10 -11.87
N SER A 159 -17.81 -24.29 -11.78
CA SER A 159 -19.21 -24.75 -11.76
C SER A 159 -19.77 -25.09 -13.15
N GLN A 160 -19.20 -24.52 -14.22
CA GLN A 160 -19.70 -24.64 -15.60
C GLN A 160 -19.12 -25.84 -16.38
N SER A 161 -18.54 -26.82 -15.67
CA SER A 161 -17.82 -28.00 -16.17
C SER A 161 -18.57 -28.92 -17.18
N SER A 162 -19.77 -28.61 -17.66
CA SER A 162 -20.58 -29.55 -18.46
C SER A 162 -21.25 -28.99 -19.72
N THR A 163 -21.12 -27.72 -20.05
CA THR A 163 -21.78 -27.16 -21.26
C THR A 163 -20.87 -26.21 -22.05
N ALA A 164 -20.20 -26.77 -23.05
CA ALA A 164 -19.76 -26.17 -24.32
C ALA A 164 -19.18 -24.73 -24.28
N GLY A 165 -17.88 -24.63 -24.01
CA GLY A 165 -17.05 -23.46 -24.35
C GLY A 165 -15.76 -23.44 -23.53
N ASP A 166 -14.62 -23.11 -24.15
CA ASP A 166 -13.41 -22.77 -23.40
C ASP A 166 -13.69 -21.51 -22.58
N ILE A 167 -13.62 -21.63 -21.26
CA ILE A 167 -13.77 -20.49 -20.35
C ILE A 167 -12.40 -19.81 -20.23
N SER A 168 -12.26 -18.63 -20.84
CA SER A 168 -11.06 -17.82 -20.69
C SER A 168 -11.11 -17.09 -19.34
N VAL A 169 -10.41 -17.62 -18.33
CA VAL A 169 -10.17 -16.90 -17.08
C VAL A 169 -9.03 -15.91 -17.29
N ILE A 170 -9.25 -14.64 -16.95
CA ILE A 170 -8.26 -13.56 -17.16
C ILE A 170 -7.31 -13.47 -15.96
N ALA A 171 -7.78 -13.83 -14.76
CA ALA A 171 -6.98 -13.77 -13.54
C ALA A 171 -6.00 -14.95 -13.43
N THR A 172 -4.73 -14.64 -13.24
CA THR A 172 -3.67 -15.64 -13.01
C THR A 172 -3.35 -15.78 -11.52
N ASP A 173 -2.75 -16.90 -11.11
CA ASP A 173 -2.26 -17.09 -9.73
C ASP A 173 -1.29 -15.96 -9.30
N ALA A 174 -0.50 -15.44 -10.25
CA ALA A 174 0.40 -14.32 -10.01
C ALA A 174 -0.35 -13.03 -9.67
N ASP A 175 -1.48 -12.76 -10.34
CA ASP A 175 -2.31 -11.58 -10.04
C ASP A 175 -2.88 -11.65 -8.63
N PHE A 176 -3.34 -12.82 -8.20
CA PHE A 176 -3.82 -13.03 -6.83
C PHE A 176 -2.75 -12.81 -5.78
N LEU A 177 -1.56 -13.38 -5.99
CA LEU A 177 -0.44 -13.18 -5.06
C LEU A 177 -0.06 -11.70 -4.97
N MET A 178 0.02 -11.00 -6.10
CA MET A 178 0.31 -9.56 -6.12
C MET A 178 -0.76 -8.73 -5.41
N LEU A 179 -2.05 -9.00 -5.67
CA LEU A 179 -3.16 -8.29 -5.07
C LEU A 179 -3.28 -8.56 -3.56
N LEU A 180 -3.09 -9.81 -3.12
CA LEU A 180 -3.04 -10.15 -1.68
C LEU A 180 -1.89 -9.45 -0.97
N ASN A 181 -0.70 -9.47 -1.57
CA ASN A 181 0.49 -8.80 -1.06
C ASN A 181 0.33 -7.27 -1.01
N ALA A 182 -0.40 -6.69 -1.97
CA ALA A 182 -0.74 -5.27 -1.95
C ALA A 182 -1.76 -4.95 -0.85
N LEU A 183 -2.80 -5.77 -0.71
CA LEU A 183 -3.82 -5.63 0.33
C LEU A 183 -3.20 -5.68 1.72
N GLU A 184 -2.35 -6.67 1.99
CA GLU A 184 -1.64 -6.80 3.26
C GLU A 184 -0.89 -5.52 3.62
N ARG A 185 -0.09 -4.99 2.67
CA ARG A 185 0.68 -3.77 2.89
C ARG A 185 -0.21 -2.54 3.09
N LEU A 186 -1.28 -2.38 2.29
CA LEU A 186 -2.20 -1.25 2.43
C LEU A 186 -2.98 -1.28 3.75
N VAL A 187 -3.34 -2.47 4.23
CA VAL A 187 -3.95 -2.66 5.56
C VAL A 187 -2.95 -2.32 6.66
N LEU A 188 -1.71 -2.79 6.59
CA LEU A 188 -0.67 -2.42 7.56
C LEU A 188 -0.45 -0.91 7.62
N LEU A 189 -0.44 -0.23 6.46
CA LEU A 189 -0.36 1.24 6.41
C LEU A 189 -1.56 1.89 7.09
N SER A 190 -2.77 1.35 6.92
CA SER A 190 -3.98 1.84 7.58
C SER A 190 -3.92 1.68 9.10
N LEU A 191 -3.35 0.58 9.58
CA LEU A 191 -3.25 0.26 11.01
C LEU A 191 -2.14 1.04 11.72
N SER A 192 -1.01 1.30 11.03
CA SER A 192 0.07 2.13 11.55
C SER A 192 -0.33 3.58 11.82
N GLN A 193 -1.52 3.98 11.35
CA GLN A 193 -2.06 5.33 11.45
C GLN A 193 -3.08 5.48 12.56
N LEU A 194 -3.43 4.42 13.30
CA LEU A 194 -4.27 4.59 14.48
C LEU A 194 -3.38 5.25 15.56
N PRO A 195 -3.56 6.55 15.86
CA PRO A 195 -2.83 7.16 16.96
C PRO A 195 -3.16 6.38 18.22
N ASP A 196 -2.16 6.08 19.06
CA ASP A 196 -2.34 5.52 20.40
C ASP A 196 -3.35 6.39 21.18
N THR A 197 -4.64 6.07 21.06
CA THR A 197 -5.74 6.82 21.68
C THR A 197 -6.04 6.29 23.08
N THR A 198 -5.03 5.69 23.71
CA THR A 198 -5.02 5.28 25.11
C THR A 198 -3.81 5.88 25.83
N GLN A 199 -3.67 7.19 25.77
CA GLN A 199 -3.12 7.94 26.89
C GLN A 199 -4.21 8.88 27.37
N VAL A 200 -5.07 8.34 28.23
CA VAL A 200 -5.89 9.19 29.10
C VAL A 200 -4.91 9.81 30.08
N ASP A 201 -4.81 11.14 30.05
CA ASP A 201 -4.05 11.94 31.02
C ASP A 201 -4.35 11.46 32.45
N ASP A 202 -3.36 10.84 33.08
CA ASP A 202 -3.36 10.59 34.52
C ASP A 202 -2.12 11.28 35.11
N ASP A 203 -2.11 12.61 34.99
CA ASP A 203 -1.12 13.48 35.62
C ASP A 203 -1.70 14.08 36.90
N VAL A 204 -1.86 13.28 37.96
CA VAL A 204 -1.80 13.76 39.36
C VAL A 204 -1.36 12.60 40.29
N LEU A 205 -0.05 12.38 40.44
CA LEU A 205 0.66 12.29 41.74
C LEU A 205 2.05 11.64 41.61
N SER A 206 3.03 12.48 41.94
CA SER A 206 4.43 12.17 42.19
C SER A 206 4.61 11.13 43.31
N GLU A 207 5.36 10.05 43.06
CA GLU A 207 6.54 9.65 43.85
C GLU A 207 7.29 8.47 43.18
N LYS A 208 8.62 8.54 43.26
CA LYS A 208 9.64 7.76 42.52
C LYS A 208 10.06 6.50 43.32
N PRO A 209 11.04 5.70 42.85
CA PRO A 209 11.10 4.69 41.77
C PRO A 209 11.29 3.25 42.32
N THR A 210 10.94 2.21 41.55
CA THR A 210 11.79 1.03 41.26
C THR A 210 11.00 -0.08 40.55
N THR A 211 11.73 -0.87 39.75
CA THR A 211 11.45 -2.28 39.39
C THR A 211 10.80 -2.52 38.02
N GLU A 212 11.67 -2.94 37.09
CA GLU A 212 11.46 -3.94 36.02
C GLU A 212 10.25 -3.78 35.08
N GLY A 213 10.54 -3.17 33.92
CA GLY A 213 9.68 -3.19 32.73
C GLY A 213 9.54 -4.60 32.17
N THR A 214 8.62 -5.36 32.75
CA THR A 214 8.11 -6.62 32.23
C THR A 214 7.19 -6.29 31.06
N SER A 215 7.62 -6.69 29.87
CA SER A 215 6.87 -6.66 28.62
C SER A 215 5.52 -7.36 28.80
N ILE A 216 4.42 -6.60 28.78
CA ILE A 216 3.07 -7.06 29.11
C ILE A 216 2.14 -7.19 27.89
N LEU A 217 2.70 -7.36 26.69
CA LEU A 217 1.96 -7.83 25.50
C LEU A 217 2.07 -9.36 25.35
N GLY A 218 1.85 -10.08 26.45
CA GLY A 218 1.87 -11.55 26.52
C GLY A 218 0.49 -12.18 26.75
N TYR A 219 -0.60 -11.48 26.43
CA TYR A 219 -1.97 -11.96 26.69
C TYR A 219 -2.76 -12.16 25.41
N VAL A 220 -2.37 -13.15 24.60
CA VAL A 220 -3.33 -13.89 23.77
C VAL A 220 -2.92 -15.37 23.63
N SER A 221 -3.66 -16.23 24.34
CA SER A 221 -4.07 -17.59 23.93
C SER A 221 -3.06 -18.76 24.00
N ASN A 222 -2.93 -19.36 25.18
CA ASN A 222 -2.65 -20.80 25.30
C ASN A 222 -3.99 -21.56 25.14
N VAL A 223 -4.36 -21.91 23.90
CA VAL A 223 -5.48 -22.82 23.58
C VAL A 223 -4.94 -24.21 23.27
N PHE A 224 -4.23 -24.79 24.24
CA PHE A 224 -3.99 -26.24 24.31
C PHE A 224 -4.05 -26.64 25.78
N SER A 225 -5.27 -26.70 26.32
CA SER A 225 -5.54 -27.45 27.54
C SER A 225 -5.73 -28.91 27.17
N THR A 226 -4.76 -29.75 27.50
CA THR A 226 -4.97 -31.18 27.75
C THR A 226 -4.26 -31.57 29.05
N GLU A 227 -5.03 -31.57 30.14
CA GLU A 227 -4.85 -32.39 31.35
C GLU A 227 -5.42 -33.79 31.01
N PRO A 228 -4.92 -34.96 31.49
CA PRO A 228 -4.25 -35.19 32.78
C PRO A 228 -3.02 -36.12 32.77
N THR A 229 -2.15 -35.97 33.76
CA THR A 229 -1.44 -37.12 34.36
C THR A 229 -1.24 -36.91 35.85
N SER A 230 -2.32 -37.14 36.59
CA SER A 230 -2.24 -37.58 37.97
C SER A 230 -1.75 -39.03 38.01
N GLY A 231 -0.69 -39.30 38.77
CA GLY A 231 -0.35 -40.67 39.13
C GLY A 231 1.14 -40.91 39.30
N LEU A 232 1.71 -40.44 40.41
CA LEU A 232 2.90 -41.07 40.96
C LEU A 232 2.47 -42.16 41.95
N THR A 233 3.15 -43.30 41.81
CA THR A 233 3.38 -44.36 42.81
C THR A 233 2.18 -45.20 43.22
N GLU A 234 2.04 -46.36 42.58
CA GLU A 234 1.82 -47.59 43.35
C GLU A 234 2.67 -48.73 42.79
N GLU A 235 3.38 -49.34 43.73
CA GLU A 235 4.34 -50.43 43.62
C GLU A 235 3.60 -51.77 43.37
N GLN A 236 4.34 -52.78 42.92
CA GLN A 236 4.00 -54.22 42.85
C GLN A 236 3.57 -54.81 41.49
N MET A 237 4.56 -55.41 40.81
CA MET A 237 4.41 -56.69 40.08
C MET A 237 4.12 -57.84 41.10
N PRO A 238 3.71 -59.06 40.70
CA PRO A 238 3.68 -59.69 39.35
C PRO A 238 2.38 -60.48 39.06
N VAL A 239 2.28 -61.11 37.88
CA VAL A 239 1.99 -62.56 37.69
C VAL A 239 1.44 -62.84 36.27
N SER A 240 2.26 -63.60 35.54
CA SER A 240 1.97 -64.70 34.60
C SER A 240 0.94 -64.57 33.46
N SER A 241 1.52 -64.51 32.25
CA SER A 241 1.45 -65.55 31.20
C SER A 241 0.12 -65.97 30.55
N VAL A 242 0.07 -65.62 29.25
CA VAL A 242 -0.26 -66.46 28.07
C VAL A 242 -1.65 -67.10 27.98
N PHE A 243 -2.43 -66.61 27.00
CA PHE A 243 -3.47 -67.39 26.31
C PHE A 243 -2.83 -68.22 25.20
N ILE A 244 -2.98 -69.56 25.27
CA ILE A 244 -3.78 -70.34 24.31
C ILE A 244 -4.59 -71.34 25.14
#